data_AF-A0A820AB56-F1
#
_entry.id   AF-A0A820AB56-F1
#
_cell.length_a   1.000
_cell.length_b   1.000
_cell.length_c   1.000
_cell.angle_alpha   90.00
_cell.angle_beta   90.00
_cell.angle_gamma   90.00
#
_symmetry.space_group_name_H-M   'P 1'
#
loop_
_entity.id
_entity.type
_entity.pdbx_description
1 polymer ?
#
loop_
_entity_poly.entity_id
_entity_poly.type
_entity_poly.pdbx_seq_one_letter_code
_entity_poly.pdbx_strand_id
1 'polypeptide(L)'
;MATNKKKKGLLKLSQGEDVRRQITNILMLPFLPPDEINNAFCNIIEDLSNIHVKFLKLTDYILETYIEEPLYPRSFWNLFDLIGIRPKTNNHIEGYHGQLNSHCPTHPTI
;
A
#
# COMPACT_ATOMS: atom_id res chain seq x y z
N MET A 1 32.28 15.53 -1.11
CA MET A 1 31.94 14.22 -1.69
C MET A 1 30.45 13.96 -1.51
N ALA A 2 29.65 14.12 -2.57
CA ALA A 2 28.20 13.93 -2.51
C ALA A 2 27.88 12.43 -2.52
N THR A 3 27.34 11.91 -1.42
CA THR A 3 26.85 10.53 -1.34
C THR A 3 25.70 10.33 -2.32
N ASN A 4 25.96 9.53 -3.35
CA ASN A 4 25.00 9.08 -4.33
C ASN A 4 23.92 8.22 -3.64
N LYS A 5 22.83 8.88 -3.20
CA LYS A 5 21.63 8.19 -2.66
C LYS A 5 20.96 7.46 -3.83
N LYS A 6 21.45 6.26 -4.16
CA LYS A 6 20.71 5.29 -4.99
C LYS A 6 19.29 5.25 -4.44
N LYS A 7 18.29 5.44 -5.30
CA LYS A 7 16.86 5.33 -4.96
C LYS A 7 16.63 3.96 -4.30
N LYS A 8 16.72 3.91 -2.97
CA LYS A 8 16.43 2.71 -2.19
C LYS A 8 14.91 2.66 -2.11
N GLY A 9 14.28 1.85 -2.96
CA GLY A 9 12.85 1.57 -2.82
C GLY A 9 12.56 1.09 -1.39
N LEU A 10 11.35 1.36 -0.89
CA LEU A 10 10.89 0.97 0.46
C LEU A 10 11.20 -0.51 0.79
N LEU A 11 11.13 -1.38 -0.22
CA LEU A 11 11.47 -2.81 -0.14
C LEU A 11 12.93 -3.10 0.26
N LYS A 12 13.90 -2.23 -0.07
CA LYS A 12 15.31 -2.42 0.29
C LYS A 12 15.64 -1.96 1.71
N LEU A 13 14.77 -1.16 2.33
CA LEU A 13 14.93 -0.68 3.71
C LEU A 13 14.36 -1.68 4.73
N SER A 14 13.43 -2.54 4.30
CA SER A 14 12.85 -3.60 5.11
C SER A 14 13.52 -4.94 4.79
N GLN A 15 14.56 -5.30 5.55
CA GLN A 15 15.28 -6.57 5.38
C GLN A 15 14.62 -7.73 6.13
N GLY A 16 13.65 -7.46 7.00
CA GLY A 16 12.93 -8.48 7.77
C GLY A 16 11.65 -8.94 7.08
N GLU A 17 11.52 -10.24 6.84
CA GLU A 17 10.31 -10.85 6.28
C GLU A 17 9.06 -10.51 7.10
N ASP A 18 9.17 -10.55 8.43
CA ASP A 18 8.09 -10.21 9.34
C ASP A 18 7.67 -8.73 9.22
N VAL A 19 8.64 -7.81 9.07
CA VAL A 19 8.34 -6.39 8.86
C VAL A 19 7.58 -6.18 7.55
N ARG A 20 7.99 -6.86 6.47
CA ARG A 20 7.29 -6.78 5.18
C ARG A 20 5.88 -7.34 5.27
N ARG A 21 5.70 -8.48 5.93
CA ARG A 21 4.39 -9.11 6.15
C ARG A 21 3.47 -8.14 6.87
N GLN A 22 3.92 -7.54 7.97
CA GLN A 22 3.07 -6.65 8.76
C GLN A 22 2.72 -5.33 8.07
N ILE A 23 3.68 -4.70 7.38
CA ILE A 23 3.38 -3.53 6.55
C ILE A 23 2.36 -3.91 5.46
N THR A 24 2.48 -5.10 4.87
CA THR A 24 1.52 -5.58 3.87
C THR A 24 0.14 -5.75 4.49
N ASN A 25 0.02 -6.37 5.67
CA ASN A 25 -1.25 -6.56 6.36
C ASN A 25 -1.97 -5.23 6.61
N ILE A 26 -1.24 -4.21 7.06
CA ILE A 26 -1.76 -2.85 7.22
C ILE A 26 -2.27 -2.29 5.89
N LEU A 27 -1.48 -2.42 4.82
CA LEU A 27 -1.86 -1.93 3.49
C LEU A 27 -3.06 -2.69 2.89
N MET A 28 -3.38 -3.88 3.41
CA MET A 28 -4.51 -4.69 2.96
C MET A 28 -5.83 -4.35 3.68
N LEU A 29 -5.82 -3.60 4.79
CA LEU A 29 -7.03 -3.19 5.51
C LEU A 29 -8.13 -2.58 4.62
N PRO A 30 -7.84 -1.74 3.61
CA PRO A 30 -8.84 -1.20 2.70
C PRO A 30 -9.62 -2.26 1.92
N PHE A 31 -9.08 -3.46 1.76
CA PHE A 31 -9.67 -4.54 0.97
C PHE A 31 -10.39 -5.57 1.83
N LEU A 32 -10.58 -5.31 3.11
CA LEU A 32 -11.36 -6.17 4.00
C LEU A 32 -12.82 -5.70 4.09
N PRO A 33 -13.77 -6.61 4.37
CA PRO A 33 -15.12 -6.25 4.77
C PRO A 33 -15.09 -5.20 5.90
N PRO A 34 -15.88 -4.11 5.82
CA PRO A 34 -15.80 -3.01 6.79
C PRO A 34 -15.96 -3.43 8.26
N ASP A 35 -16.73 -4.47 8.51
CA ASP A 35 -17.01 -5.09 9.81
C ASP A 35 -15.83 -5.90 10.36
N GLU A 36 -14.97 -6.43 9.50
CA GLU A 36 -13.80 -7.22 9.92
C GLU A 36 -12.56 -6.38 10.22
N ILE A 37 -12.52 -5.13 9.76
CA ILE A 37 -11.33 -4.24 9.85
C ILE A 37 -10.82 -4.09 11.29
N ASN A 38 -11.70 -3.94 12.27
CA ASN A 38 -11.30 -3.76 13.67
C ASN A 38 -10.57 -5.00 14.20
N ASN A 39 -11.17 -6.18 13.98
CA ASN A 39 -10.61 -7.44 14.45
C ASN A 39 -9.28 -7.72 13.74
N ALA A 40 -9.21 -7.48 12.44
CA ALA A 40 -7.97 -7.62 11.67
C ALA A 40 -6.87 -6.68 12.19
N PHE A 41 -7.21 -5.43 12.52
CA PHE A 41 -6.24 -4.48 13.04
C PHE A 41 -5.74 -4.84 14.45
N CYS A 42 -6.62 -5.34 15.32
CA CYS A 42 -6.21 -5.86 16.64
C CYS A 42 -5.18 -6.98 16.51
N ASN A 43 -5.42 -7.96 15.63
CA ASN A 43 -4.48 -9.07 15.38
C ASN A 43 -3.14 -8.54 14.85
N ILE A 44 -3.17 -7.54 13.95
CA ILE A 44 -1.96 -6.90 13.41
C ILE A 44 -1.15 -6.22 14.52
N ILE A 45 -1.80 -5.53 15.46
CA ILE A 45 -1.11 -4.89 16.60
C ILE A 45 -0.48 -5.94 17.52
N GLU A 46 -1.20 -7.01 17.84
CA GLU A 46 -0.71 -8.09 18.69
C GLU A 46 0.55 -8.72 18.07
N ASP A 47 0.54 -8.98 16.76
CA ASP A 47 1.72 -9.48 16.07
C ASP A 47 2.88 -8.46 16.01
N LEU A 48 2.58 -7.18 15.75
CA LEU A 48 3.58 -6.12 15.55
C LEU A 48 4.31 -5.72 16.83
N SER A 49 3.58 -5.68 17.95
CA SER A 49 4.14 -5.35 19.26
C SER A 49 5.17 -6.38 19.73
N ASN A 50 5.05 -7.63 19.26
CA ASN A 50 6.03 -8.69 19.48
C ASN A 50 7.29 -8.59 18.61
N ILE A 51 7.26 -7.83 17.50
CA ILE A 51 8.36 -7.76 16.53
C ILE A 51 9.32 -6.61 16.83
N HIS A 52 8.83 -5.38 16.96
CA HIS A 52 9.70 -4.22 17.23
C HIS A 52 8.93 -2.99 17.73
N VAL A 53 9.44 -2.36 18.81
CA VAL A 53 8.91 -1.11 19.40
C VAL A 53 8.69 0.06 18.41
N LYS A 54 9.36 0.07 17.25
CA LYS A 54 9.24 1.13 16.25
C LYS A 54 7.88 1.12 15.55
N PHE A 55 7.16 0.01 15.59
CA PHE A 55 5.83 -0.10 15.00
C PHE A 55 4.74 0.51 15.86
N LEU A 56 4.96 0.66 17.17
CA LEU A 56 3.98 1.27 18.08
C LEU A 56 3.52 2.64 17.56
N LYS A 57 4.47 3.53 17.22
CA LYS A 57 4.12 4.85 16.67
C LYS A 57 3.33 4.79 15.36
N LEU A 58 3.55 3.75 14.54
CA LEU A 58 2.80 3.57 13.30
C LEU A 58 1.39 3.06 13.59
N THR A 59 1.25 2.08 14.47
CA THR A 59 -0.05 1.53 14.84
C THR A 59 -0.89 2.55 15.58
N ASP A 60 -0.31 3.34 16.48
CA ASP A 60 -1.01 4.44 17.18
C ASP A 60 -1.55 5.46 16.17
N TYR A 61 -0.71 5.90 15.23
CA TYR A 61 -1.14 6.80 14.16
C TYR A 61 -2.30 6.22 13.33
N ILE A 62 -2.24 4.94 12.97
CA ILE A 62 -3.30 4.31 12.18
C ILE A 62 -4.58 4.15 12.99
N LEU A 63 -4.47 3.77 14.26
CA LEU A 63 -5.59 3.63 15.18
C LEU A 63 -6.39 4.93 15.25
N GLU A 64 -5.71 6.02 15.60
CA GLU A 64 -6.30 7.36 15.78
C GLU A 64 -6.81 7.97 14.48
N THR A 65 -6.14 7.68 13.35
CA THR A 65 -6.48 8.34 12.08
C THR A 65 -7.58 7.61 11.30
N TYR A 66 -7.62 6.28 11.38
CA TYR A 66 -8.41 5.44 10.46
C TYR A 66 -9.32 4.40 11.13
N ILE A 67 -9.10 4.03 12.39
CA ILE A 67 -9.77 2.88 13.00
C ILE A 67 -10.78 3.29 14.09
N GLU A 68 -10.32 3.97 15.14
CA GLU A 68 -11.10 4.36 16.32
C GLU A 68 -11.38 5.87 16.28
N GLU A 69 -12.66 6.26 16.28
CA GLU A 69 -13.11 7.65 16.07
C GLU A 69 -12.35 8.36 14.93
N PRO A 70 -12.35 7.76 13.72
CA PRO A 70 -11.35 8.09 12.73
C PRO A 70 -11.56 9.47 12.13
N LEU A 71 -10.46 10.23 12.00
CA LEU A 71 -10.44 11.48 11.25
C LEU A 71 -10.93 11.28 9.80
N TYR A 72 -10.63 10.13 9.21
CA TYR A 72 -11.12 9.73 7.90
C TYR A 72 -12.08 8.55 8.00
N PRO A 73 -13.39 8.75 7.77
CA PRO A 73 -14.38 7.68 7.80
C PRO A 73 -14.01 6.54 6.84
N ARG A 74 -14.35 5.29 7.20
CA ARG A 74 -14.04 4.10 6.40
C ARG A 74 -14.52 4.19 4.95
N SER A 75 -15.65 4.84 4.71
CA SER A 75 -16.20 5.04 3.36
C SER A 75 -15.28 5.84 2.43
N PHE A 76 -14.31 6.58 2.95
CA PHE A 76 -13.36 7.35 2.12
C PHE A 76 -12.23 6.49 1.56
N TRP A 77 -11.83 5.45 2.30
CA TRP A 77 -10.62 4.69 1.99
C TRP A 77 -10.84 3.20 1.81
N ASN A 78 -11.92 2.61 2.34
CA ASN A 78 -12.27 1.22 2.10
C ASN A 78 -12.64 1.02 0.62
N LEU A 79 -12.15 -0.07 0.06
CA LEU A 79 -12.26 -0.42 -1.34
C LEU A 79 -12.94 -1.78 -1.54
N PHE A 80 -13.40 -2.46 -0.48
CA PHE A 80 -13.91 -3.83 -0.54
C PHE A 80 -15.00 -3.99 -1.60
N ASP A 81 -16.03 -3.15 -1.55
CA ASP A 81 -17.14 -3.18 -2.52
C ASP A 81 -16.74 -2.68 -3.92
N LEU A 82 -15.57 -2.05 -4.06
CA LEU A 82 -15.06 -1.55 -5.34
C LEU A 82 -14.12 -2.53 -6.04
N ILE A 83 -13.76 -3.64 -5.37
CA ILE A 83 -12.95 -4.71 -5.95
C ILE A 83 -13.69 -5.26 -7.18
N GLY A 84 -13.04 -5.19 -8.35
CA GLY A 84 -13.60 -5.66 -9.62
C GLY A 84 -14.58 -4.70 -10.32
N ILE A 85 -15.20 -3.75 -9.61
CA ILE A 85 -16.10 -2.76 -10.21
C ILE A 85 -15.33 -1.59 -10.82
N ARG A 86 -14.30 -1.11 -10.12
CA ARG A 86 -13.43 -0.03 -10.59
C ARG A 86 -11.98 -0.51 -10.60
N PRO A 87 -11.49 -1.11 -11.70
CA PRO A 87 -10.07 -1.40 -11.81
C PRO A 87 -9.30 -0.07 -11.78
N LYS A 88 -8.74 0.27 -10.61
CA LYS A 88 -7.80 1.40 -10.42
C LYS A 88 -6.42 1.04 -10.97
N THR A 89 -6.36 0.42 -12.15
CA THR A 89 -5.12 0.13 -12.83
C THR A 89 -5.01 1.08 -14.01
N ASN A 90 -3.93 1.87 -14.03
CA ASN A 90 -3.54 2.64 -15.20
C ASN A 90 -3.10 1.72 -16.36
N ASN A 91 -3.06 0.39 -16.16
CA ASN A 91 -2.71 -0.64 -17.14
C ASN A 91 -3.38 -0.44 -18.51
N HIS A 92 -4.62 0.09 -18.54
CA HIS A 92 -5.29 0.40 -19.81
C HIS A 92 -4.63 1.56 -20.56
N ILE A 93 -4.25 2.62 -19.84
CA ILE A 93 -3.55 3.79 -20.39
C ILE A 93 -2.10 3.40 -20.72
N GLU A 94 -1.40 2.68 -19.84
CA GLU A 94 -0.06 2.16 -20.11
C GLU A 94 -0.04 1.22 -21.33
N GLY A 95 -1.04 0.34 -21.44
CA GLY A 95 -1.22 -0.55 -22.59
C GLY A 95 -1.51 0.19 -23.89
N TYR A 96 -2.39 1.20 -23.85
CA TYR A 96 -2.67 2.07 -24.99
C TYR A 96 -1.43 2.83 -25.47
N HIS A 97 -0.68 3.46 -24.55
CA HIS A 97 0.57 4.13 -24.89
C HIS A 97 1.65 3.16 -25.38
N GLY A 98 1.72 1.96 -24.81
CA GLY A 98 2.61 0.90 -25.26
C GLY A 98 2.33 0.48 -26.71
N GLN A 99 1.05 0.26 -27.05
CA GLN A 99 0.64 -0.06 -28.42
C GLN A 99 0.86 1.11 -29.38
N LEU A 100 0.59 2.36 -28.98
CA LEU A 100 0.88 3.52 -29.81
C LEU A 100 2.38 3.63 -30.12
N ASN A 101 3.23 3.49 -29.11
CA ASN A 101 4.68 3.56 -29.29
C ASN A 101 5.23 2.42 -30.15
N SER A 102 4.58 1.24 -30.17
CA SER A 102 4.99 0.14 -31.05
C SER A 102 4.62 0.36 -32.52
N HIS A 103 3.53 1.09 -32.79
CA HIS A 103 3.04 1.34 -34.16
C HIS A 103 3.56 2.66 -34.75
N CYS A 104 3.86 3.64 -33.92
CA CYS A 104 4.42 4.93 -34.32
C CYS A 104 5.72 5.19 -33.53
N PRO A 105 6.83 4.52 -33.91
CA PRO A 105 8.12 4.84 -33.32
C PRO A 105 8.46 6.30 -33.61
N THR A 106 8.67 7.08 -32.54
CA THR A 106 8.97 8.52 -32.60
C THR A 106 10.35 8.84 -33.20
N HIS A 107 11.14 7.81 -33.53
CA HIS A 107 12.38 7.96 -34.28
C HIS A 107 12.32 7.12 -35.57
N PRO A 108 12.67 7.70 -36.72
CA PRO A 108 12.93 6.89 -37.91
C PRO A 108 14.15 6.03 -37.60
N THR A 109 13.97 4.71 -37.61
CA THR A 109 15.07 3.77 -37.51
C THR A 109 15.97 3.99 -38.74
N ILE A 110 17.17 4.54 -38.52
CA ILE A 110 18.28 4.52 -39.49
C ILE A 110 18.95 3.16 -39.40
#